data_AF-A0A7W6AAZ1-F1
#
_entry.id   AF-A0A7W6AAZ1-F1
#
_cell.length_a   1.000
_cell.length_b   1.000
_cell.length_c   1.000
_cell.angle_alpha   90.00
_cell.angle_beta   90.00
_cell.angle_gamma   90.00
#
_symmetry.space_group_name_H-M   'P 1'
#
loop_
_entity.id
_entity.type
_entity.pdbx_description
1 polymer ?
#
loop_
_entity_poly.entity_id
_entity_poly.type
_entity_poly.pdbx_seq_one_letter_code
_entity_poly.pdbx_strand_id
1 'polypeptide(L)'
;MSHYSVTEAQADLARLIEAAERGEPVIIDRPDPGVEVKIVARRIRPDGPHDIEWLRSVRVQPRREPVNTAAALAEMKEERGR
;
A
#
# COMPACT_ATOMS: atom_id res chain seq x y z
N MET A 1 21.99 1.20 -3.71
CA MET A 1 22.60 -0.08 -3.30
C MET A 1 21.80 -1.17 -3.98
N SER A 2 22.46 -2.01 -4.78
CA SER A 2 21.76 -3.00 -5.61
C SER A 2 21.81 -4.36 -4.92
N HIS A 3 20.65 -5.01 -4.84
CA HIS A 3 20.47 -6.32 -4.22
C HIS A 3 20.29 -7.37 -5.30
N TYR A 4 21.01 -8.48 -5.18
CA TYR A 4 20.96 -9.60 -6.12
C TYR A 4 20.64 -10.87 -5.35
N SER A 5 19.74 -11.70 -5.86
CA SER A 5 19.59 -13.06 -5.34
C SER A 5 20.84 -13.89 -5.64
N VAL A 6 21.04 -14.98 -4.89
CA VAL A 6 22.11 -15.95 -5.17
C VAL A 6 22.08 -16.45 -6.62
N THR A 7 20.89 -16.69 -7.17
CA THR A 7 20.74 -17.18 -8.55
C THR A 7 21.17 -16.15 -9.58
N GLU A 8 20.76 -14.88 -9.40
CA GLU A 8 21.20 -13.78 -10.28
C GLU A 8 22.70 -13.55 -10.17
N ALA A 9 23.26 -13.64 -8.97
CA ALA A 9 24.69 -13.50 -8.76
C ALA A 9 25.51 -14.64 -9.38
N GLN A 10 24.96 -15.86 -9.42
CA GLN A 10 25.61 -16.99 -10.11
C GLN A 10 25.62 -16.81 -11.62
N ALA A 11 24.54 -16.30 -12.21
CA ALA A 11 24.44 -16.06 -13.64
C ALA A 11 25.39 -14.94 -14.12
N ASP A 12 25.51 -13.87 -13.33
CA ASP A 12 26.19 -12.63 -13.70
C ASP A 12 27.49 -12.37 -12.91
N LEU A 13 28.13 -13.41 -12.36
CA LEU A 13 29.23 -13.25 -11.38
C LEU A 13 30.36 -12.34 -11.87
N ALA A 14 30.79 -12.49 -13.13
CA ALA A 14 31.85 -11.67 -13.72
C ALA A 14 31.51 -10.17 -13.69
N ARG A 15 30.29 -9.81 -14.09
CA ARG A 15 29.80 -8.42 -14.10
C ARG A 15 29.75 -7.83 -12.69
N LEU A 16 29.36 -8.64 -11.70
CA LEU A 16 29.28 -8.20 -10.30
C LEU A 16 30.66 -7.99 -9.68
N ILE A 17 31.66 -8.81 -10.05
CA ILE A 17 33.05 -8.61 -9.62
C ILE A 17 33.59 -7.30 -10.18
N GLU A 18 33.40 -7.03 -11.48
CA GLU A 18 33.82 -5.76 -12.08
C GLU A 18 33.15 -4.55 -11.41
N ALA A 19 31.87 -4.66 -11.05
CA ALA A 19 31.16 -3.62 -10.31
C ALA A 19 31.77 -3.39 -8.92
N ALA A 20 32.09 -4.46 -8.19
CA ALA A 20 32.75 -4.38 -6.90
C ALA A 20 34.15 -3.77 -6.99
N GLU A 21 34.93 -4.11 -8.02
CA GLU A 21 36.26 -3.51 -8.28
C GLU A 21 36.18 -2.01 -8.56
N ARG A 22 35.10 -1.53 -9.17
CA ARG A 22 34.81 -0.10 -9.34
C ARG A 22 34.33 0.60 -8.07
N GLY A 23 34.19 -0.14 -6.96
CA GLY A 23 33.69 0.38 -5.69
C GLY A 23 32.16 0.48 -5.62
N GLU A 24 31.42 -0.14 -6.54
CA GLU A 24 29.98 -0.20 -6.47
C GLU A 24 29.54 -1.22 -5.41
N PRO A 25 28.62 -0.85 -4.50
CA PRO A 25 28.16 -1.77 -3.46
C PRO A 25 27.23 -2.84 -4.04
N VAL A 26 27.71 -4.08 -4.05
CA VAL A 26 26.98 -5.28 -4.47
C VAL A 26 26.59 -6.08 -3.22
N ILE A 27 25.29 -6.26 -2.99
CA ILE A 27 24.78 -7.15 -1.93
C ILE A 27 24.16 -8.38 -2.60
N ILE A 28 24.56 -9.57 -2.15
CA ILE A 28 23.95 -10.83 -2.55
C ILE A 28 23.11 -11.35 -1.38
N ASP A 29 21.80 -11.39 -1.59
CA ASP A 29 20.84 -11.87 -0.60
C ASP A 29 20.53 -13.35 -0.81
N ARG A 30 20.65 -14.12 0.27
CA ARG A 30 20.15 -15.49 0.34
C ARG A 30 18.85 -15.49 1.16
N PRO A 31 17.68 -15.71 0.54
CA PRO A 31 16.46 -15.90 1.32
C PRO A 31 16.63 -17.13 2.20
N ASP A 32 16.33 -16.99 3.49
CA ASP A 32 16.28 -18.12 4.42
C ASP A 32 15.12 -19.04 4.00
N PRO A 33 15.39 -20.31 3.63
CA PRO A 33 14.35 -21.24 3.19
C PRO A 33 13.28 -21.52 4.25
N GLY A 34 13.50 -21.16 5.53
CA GLY A 34 12.53 -21.29 6.61
C GLY A 34 11.64 -20.06 6.85
N VAL A 35 11.87 -18.94 6.15
CA VAL A 35 11.17 -17.68 6.40
C VAL A 35 10.13 -17.43 5.30
N GLU A 36 8.88 -17.80 5.59
CA GLU A 36 7.74 -17.44 4.75
C GLU A 36 7.31 -16.00 5.06
N VAL A 37 7.59 -15.06 4.15
CA VAL A 37 7.10 -13.68 4.26
C VAL A 37 5.62 -13.65 3.85
N LYS A 38 4.73 -13.89 4.83
CA LYS A 38 3.29 -13.68 4.63
C LYS A 38 2.97 -12.20 4.73
N ILE A 39 2.53 -11.60 3.62
CA ILE A 39 1.85 -10.31 3.66
C ILE A 39 0.47 -10.54 4.27
N VAL A 40 0.39 -10.45 5.60
CA VAL A 40 -0.88 -10.49 6.30
C VAL A 40 -1.54 -9.14 6.10
N ALA A 41 -2.59 -9.09 5.28
CA ALA A 41 -3.47 -7.93 5.22
C ALA A 41 -4.08 -7.74 6.62
N ARG A 42 -3.49 -6.85 7.43
CA ARG A 42 -4.07 -6.47 8.72
C ARG A 42 -5.43 -5.86 8.42
N ARG A 43 -6.49 -6.61 8.71
CA ARG A 43 -7.85 -6.07 8.74
C ARG A 43 -7.92 -5.18 9.98
N ILE A 44 -7.60 -3.89 9.81
CA ILE A 44 -7.76 -2.89 10.87
C ILE A 44 -9.26 -2.80 11.14
N ARG A 45 -9.72 -3.52 12.16
CA ARG A 45 -11.00 -3.23 12.80
C ARG A 45 -10.66 -2.24 13.92
N PRO A 46 -11.40 -1.14 14.07
CA PRO A 46 -11.30 -0.33 15.27
C PRO A 46 -11.75 -1.20 16.45
N ASP A 47 -10.80 -1.62 17.26
CA ASP A 47 -10.96 -2.57 18.37
C ASP A 47 -10.78 -1.89 19.74
N GLY A 48 -10.35 -0.63 19.78
CA GLY A 48 -10.17 0.15 20.99
C GLY A 48 -11.13 1.34 21.17
N PRO A 49 -11.35 1.82 22.41
CA PRO A 49 -12.08 3.06 22.69
C PRO A 49 -11.52 4.28 21.95
N HIS A 50 -10.19 4.34 21.79
CA HIS A 50 -9.50 5.43 21.08
C HIS A 50 -9.83 5.45 19.58
N ASP A 51 -9.91 4.30 18.93
CA ASP A 51 -10.22 4.21 17.51
C ASP A 51 -11.69 4.59 17.23
N ILE A 52 -12.58 4.24 18.16
CA ILE A 52 -13.99 4.65 18.10
C ILE A 52 -14.12 6.17 18.26
N GLU A 53 -13.35 6.77 19.15
CA GLU A 53 -13.32 8.22 19.36
C GLU A 53 -12.78 8.97 18.14
N TRP A 54 -11.66 8.50 17.59
CA TRP A 54 -11.13 9.01 16.32
C TRP A 54 -12.13 8.88 15.17
N LEU A 55 -12.80 7.73 15.04
CA LEU A 55 -13.84 7.56 14.02
C LEU A 55 -14.99 8.56 14.20
N ARG A 56 -15.40 8.85 15.43
CA ARG A 56 -16.43 9.87 15.69
C ARG A 56 -15.98 11.27 15.30
N SER A 57 -14.69 11.59 15.44
CA SER A 57 -14.17 12.92 15.09
C SER A 57 -13.98 13.11 13.58
N VAL A 58 -13.66 12.06 12.83
CA VAL A 58 -13.37 12.16 11.39
C VAL A 58 -14.52 11.74 10.48
N ARG A 59 -15.47 10.95 10.97
CA ARG A 59 -16.57 10.44 10.14
C ARG A 59 -17.53 11.58 9.79
N VAL A 60 -17.82 11.69 8.49
CA VAL A 60 -18.88 12.57 7.99
C VAL A 60 -20.20 12.14 8.63
N GLN A 61 -20.73 13.00 9.49
CA GLN A 61 -22.06 12.85 10.04
C GLN A 61 -23.06 13.24 8.95
N PRO A 62 -23.97 12.34 8.52
CA PRO A 62 -25.04 12.75 7.62
C PRO A 62 -25.82 13.88 8.29
N ARG A 63 -26.12 14.94 7.53
CA ARG A 63 -26.92 16.07 8.01
C ARG A 63 -28.26 15.51 8.52
N ARG A 64 -28.69 15.96 9.71
CA ARG A 64 -29.91 15.50 10.39
C ARG A 64 -31.20 15.93 9.68
N GLU A 65 -31.10 16.79 8.67
CA GLU A 65 -32.24 17.29 7.92
C GLU A 65 -32.72 16.24 6.91
N PRO A 66 -34.04 16.12 6.69
CA PRO A 66 -34.56 15.25 5.65
C PRO A 66 -33.98 15.66 4.29
N VAL A 67 -33.16 14.79 3.71
CA VAL A 67 -32.68 15.00 2.35
C VAL A 67 -33.84 14.66 1.40
N ASN A 68 -34.30 15.65 0.63
CA ASN A 68 -35.25 15.41 -0.44
C ASN A 68 -34.49 14.77 -1.63
N THR A 69 -34.39 13.45 -1.60
CA THR A 69 -33.68 12.66 -2.61
C THR A 69 -34.20 12.88 -4.02
N ALA A 70 -35.49 13.21 -4.18
CA ALA A 70 -36.09 13.48 -5.49
C ALA A 70 -35.53 14.77 -6.12
N ALA A 71 -35.31 15.82 -5.32
CA ALA A 71 -34.72 17.07 -5.78
C ALA A 71 -33.23 16.88 -6.17
N ALA A 72 -32.46 16.18 -5.34
CA ALA A 72 -31.04 15.90 -5.62
C ALA A 72 -30.83 15.08 -6.91
N LEU A 73 -31.72 14.12 -7.18
CA LEU A 73 -31.69 13.34 -8.42
C LEU A 73 -32.08 14.16 -9.65
N ALA A 74 -32.92 15.19 -9.49
CA ALA A 74 -33.27 16.09 -10.57
C ALA A 74 -32.09 16.98 -10.97
N GLU A 75 -31.40 17.58 -9.99
CA GLU A 75 -30.19 18.39 -10.23
C GLU A 75 -29.09 17.58 -10.93
N MET A 76 -28.81 16.35 -10.49
CA MET A 76 -27.80 15.49 -11.13
C MET A 76 -28.13 15.14 -12.60
N LYS A 77 -29.42 15.04 -12.93
CA LYS A 77 -29.85 14.80 -14.31
C LYS A 77 -29.72 16.04 -15.18
N GLU A 78 -29.91 17.23 -14.60
CA GLU A 78 -29.73 18.51 -15.27
C GLU A 78 -28.24 18.80 -15.54
N GLU A 79 -27.36 18.49 -14.60
CA GLU A 79 -25.90 18.64 -14.77
C GLU A 79 -25.31 17.68 -15.83
N ARG A 80 -25.86 16.47 -15.99
CA ARG A 80 -25.43 15.51 -17.02
C ARG A 80 -26.00 15.77 -18.41
N GLY A 81 -26.92 16.73 -18.53
CA GLY A 81 -27.60 17.10 -19.77
C GLY A 81 -26.98 18.28 -20.51
N ARG A 82 -25.84 18.82 -20.05
CA ARG A 82 -25.04 19.84 -20.76
C ARG A 82 -23.81 19.25 -21.42
#